data_AF-A0A1G6DFD7-F1
#
_entry.id   AF-A0A1G6DFD7-F1
#
_cell.length_a   1.000
_cell.length_b   1.000
_cell.length_c   1.000
_cell.angle_alpha   90.00
_cell.angle_beta   90.00
_cell.angle_gamma   90.00
#
_symmetry.space_group_name_H-M   'P 1'
#
loop_
_entity.id
_entity.type
_entity.pdbx_description
1 polymer ?
#
loop_
_entity_poly.entity_id
_entity_poly.type
_entity_poly.pdbx_seq_one_letter_code
_entity_poly.pdbx_strand_id
1 'polypeptide(L)'
;MRRDRCFKNLIGKASVFFASVFMAAFLTGCNDSVTDFFKANNLINSDEEILVGEEVAAESEPAAAEAEASDAPTTDASVDSVEVSNDDASHSGTFDPDKVNQAIDDLITQIEKETGRTGRRKDVEETDEEQGKDATTYFSDSFQQAQRESLGLSVVDIEDLKKAQQGNYAYEHLTKEGQTLYVELLRIIERRAEDVVVSTLDEEVLDVVCQFVLADHPELFYMDGYTYTRYTVAGVLKKISFTGNYIYSDEEIDSRQAKIDAYVDTCLAGAPQDADDYEKVKYVYDYLITNTEYDASAPDNQNICSVFLYGKSVCQGYAKATQYILNKLGVPTTMVTGKVNGVGHAWNLVYADGEYTYVDTTWGDSSYQKYESGGADSQKLPLINYTYLCCTTQDISKTHTISETLPMPDCTSMRNNYYVREGEYFTENDMTALGNLFSRRYADGSNNVTIKCSTRAVYDEFIRRLITDQQVFGYMEGSNNTVSYTTFDEQYILIIWLY
;
A
#
# COMPACT_ATOMS: atom_id res chain seq x y z
N MET A 1 -47.07 -21.82 1.72
CA MET A 1 -45.82 -21.88 2.51
C MET A 1 -45.02 -20.60 2.30
N ARG A 2 -45.29 -19.57 3.11
CA ARG A 2 -44.57 -18.28 3.15
C ARG A 2 -44.51 -17.90 4.63
N ARG A 3 -43.45 -18.29 5.34
CA ARG A 3 -43.16 -17.75 6.69
C ARG A 3 -41.73 -17.95 7.24
N ASP A 4 -40.82 -18.63 6.55
CA ASP A 4 -39.49 -18.95 7.12
C ASP A 4 -38.28 -18.15 6.58
N ARG A 5 -38.47 -17.12 5.74
CA ARG A 5 -37.33 -16.30 5.25
C ARG A 5 -37.03 -15.03 6.07
N CYS A 6 -37.86 -14.65 7.03
CA CYS A 6 -37.61 -13.44 7.84
C CYS A 6 -36.78 -13.67 9.12
N PHE A 7 -36.62 -14.90 9.61
CA PHE A 7 -35.98 -15.13 10.92
C PHE A 7 -34.45 -15.26 10.86
N LYS A 8 -33.86 -15.61 9.71
CA LYS A 8 -32.39 -15.77 9.58
C LYS A 8 -31.63 -14.45 9.43
N ASN A 9 -32.28 -13.39 8.94
CA ASN A 9 -31.65 -12.07 8.80
C ASN A 9 -31.68 -11.19 10.06
N LEU A 10 -32.40 -11.61 11.12
CA LEU A 10 -32.44 -10.88 12.39
C LEU A 10 -31.34 -11.33 13.37
N ILE A 11 -30.92 -12.60 13.30
CA ILE A 11 -29.91 -13.18 14.20
C ILE A 11 -28.50 -12.70 13.82
N GLY A 12 -28.23 -12.45 12.53
CA GLY A 12 -26.96 -11.91 12.07
C GLY A 12 -26.71 -10.44 12.43
N LYS A 13 -27.77 -9.64 12.63
CA LYS A 13 -27.64 -8.22 13.01
C LYS A 13 -27.58 -7.99 14.53
N ALA A 14 -27.96 -8.98 15.33
CA ALA A 14 -27.88 -8.90 16.80
C ALA A 14 -26.50 -9.31 17.35
N SER A 15 -25.75 -10.18 16.66
CA SER A 15 -24.41 -10.62 17.11
C SER A 15 -23.34 -9.52 17.02
N VAL A 16 -23.43 -8.64 16.04
CA VAL A 16 -22.46 -7.54 15.85
C VAL A 16 -22.64 -6.43 16.89
N PHE A 17 -23.86 -6.25 17.41
CA PHE A 17 -24.16 -5.25 18.44
C PHE A 17 -23.78 -5.71 19.86
N PHE A 18 -23.69 -7.03 20.11
CA PHE A 18 -23.25 -7.58 21.40
C PHE A 18 -21.74 -7.72 21.50
N ALA A 19 -21.03 -7.97 20.39
CA ALA A 19 -19.57 -8.04 20.37
C ALA A 19 -18.90 -6.69 20.66
N SER A 20 -19.55 -5.58 20.27
CA SER A 20 -19.05 -4.21 20.49
C SER A 20 -19.24 -3.70 21.92
N VAL A 21 -20.16 -4.29 22.70
CA VAL A 21 -20.31 -3.98 24.14
C VAL A 21 -19.29 -4.76 24.99
N PHE A 22 -18.85 -5.94 24.53
CA PHE A 22 -17.85 -6.75 25.23
C PHE A 22 -16.43 -6.16 25.17
N MET A 23 -16.06 -5.44 24.10
CA MET A 23 -14.73 -4.84 23.97
C MET A 23 -14.57 -3.52 24.74
N ALA A 24 -15.64 -2.78 25.00
CA ALA A 24 -15.56 -1.49 25.69
C ALA A 24 -15.46 -1.61 27.23
N ALA A 25 -15.80 -2.76 27.82
CA ALA A 25 -15.81 -2.94 29.28
C ALA A 25 -14.48 -3.45 29.86
N PHE A 26 -13.55 -3.96 29.03
CA PHE A 26 -12.25 -4.44 29.49
C PHE A 26 -11.20 -3.33 29.70
N LEU A 27 -11.50 -2.09 29.30
CA LEU A 27 -10.55 -0.96 29.37
C LEU A 27 -10.91 0.12 30.41
N THR A 28 -11.99 -0.03 31.16
CA THR A 28 -12.32 0.88 32.26
C THR A 28 -12.76 0.07 33.47
N GLY A 29 -11.82 -0.20 34.40
CA GLY A 29 -12.03 -1.05 35.56
C GLY A 29 -13.17 -0.61 36.50
N CYS A 30 -14.39 -1.02 36.18
CA CYS A 30 -15.60 -0.90 37.02
C CYS A 30 -16.36 -2.23 36.97
N ASN A 31 -15.94 -3.20 37.78
CA ASN A 31 -16.49 -4.56 37.77
C ASN A 31 -17.89 -4.69 38.41
N ASP A 32 -18.30 -3.75 39.27
CA ASP A 32 -19.54 -3.90 40.04
C ASP A 32 -20.80 -3.51 39.25
N SER A 33 -20.72 -2.57 38.30
CA SER A 33 -21.92 -2.09 37.57
C SER A 33 -22.42 -3.04 36.49
N VAL A 34 -21.54 -3.91 35.99
CA VAL A 34 -21.83 -4.82 34.88
C VAL A 34 -22.61 -6.03 35.38
N THR A 35 -22.22 -6.57 36.54
CA THR A 35 -22.89 -7.69 37.21
C THR A 35 -24.34 -7.35 37.59
N ASP A 36 -24.58 -6.11 38.04
CA ASP A 36 -25.92 -5.62 38.38
C ASP A 36 -26.79 -5.39 37.14
N PHE A 37 -26.22 -4.93 36.03
CA PHE A 37 -26.92 -4.76 34.75
C PHE A 37 -27.43 -6.09 34.19
N PHE A 38 -26.62 -7.15 34.27
CA PHE A 38 -27.04 -8.46 33.77
C PHE A 38 -28.05 -9.17 34.68
N LYS A 39 -27.97 -8.97 36.01
CA LYS A 39 -28.99 -9.44 36.97
C LYS A 39 -30.33 -8.73 36.79
N ALA A 40 -30.32 -7.41 36.54
CA ALA A 40 -31.54 -6.62 36.31
C ALA A 40 -32.30 -7.00 35.02
N ASN A 41 -31.63 -7.67 34.08
CA ASN A 41 -32.20 -8.09 32.80
C ASN A 41 -32.36 -9.62 32.65
N ASN A 42 -32.23 -10.40 33.73
CA ASN A 42 -32.36 -11.87 33.75
C ASN A 42 -31.43 -12.61 32.76
N LEU A 43 -30.23 -12.08 32.50
CA LEU A 43 -29.30 -12.63 31.51
C LEU A 43 -28.26 -13.61 32.11
N ILE A 44 -28.21 -13.76 33.44
CA ILE A 44 -27.38 -14.75 34.14
C ILE A 44 -28.14 -15.28 35.36
N ASN A 45 -28.06 -16.58 35.64
CA ASN A 45 -28.54 -17.16 36.90
C ASN A 45 -27.46 -16.99 37.98
N SER A 46 -27.88 -16.73 39.21
CA SER A 46 -27.00 -16.77 40.39
C SER A 46 -26.36 -18.16 40.48
N ASP A 47 -25.03 -18.24 40.37
CA ASP A 47 -24.14 -19.18 41.10
C ASP A 47 -22.85 -19.60 40.34
N GLU A 48 -22.32 -18.84 39.38
CA GLU A 48 -20.97 -19.10 38.85
C GLU A 48 -20.02 -17.90 39.01
N GLU A 49 -19.06 -18.02 39.95
CA GLU A 49 -17.90 -17.14 40.13
C GLU A 49 -16.74 -17.57 39.19
N ILE A 50 -16.09 -16.60 38.55
CA ILE A 50 -14.81 -16.81 37.83
C ILE A 50 -13.66 -16.31 38.70
N LEU A 51 -12.75 -17.23 39.08
CA LEU A 51 -11.51 -16.94 39.79
C LEU A 51 -10.44 -16.40 38.83
N VAL A 52 -9.76 -15.31 39.20
CA VAL A 52 -8.61 -14.73 38.48
C VAL A 52 -7.32 -15.05 39.24
N GLY A 53 -6.31 -15.56 38.54
CA GLY A 53 -4.97 -15.88 39.07
C GLY A 53 -4.04 -14.66 39.16
N GLU A 54 -3.23 -14.66 40.22
CA GLU A 54 -2.40 -13.58 40.76
C GLU A 54 -1.05 -13.39 40.03
N GLU A 55 -0.56 -12.15 39.97
CA GLU A 55 0.78 -11.73 39.53
C GLU A 55 1.90 -12.23 40.46
N VAL A 56 3.10 -12.46 39.91
CA VAL A 56 4.34 -12.51 40.70
C VAL A 56 5.43 -11.67 40.03
N ALA A 57 5.91 -10.68 40.76
CA ALA A 57 7.07 -9.83 40.47
C ALA A 57 8.40 -10.51 40.88
N ALA A 58 9.51 -10.14 40.22
CA ALA A 58 10.85 -10.35 40.77
C ALA A 58 11.84 -9.26 40.31
N GLU A 59 12.68 -8.86 41.27
CA GLU A 59 13.50 -7.65 41.36
C GLU A 59 14.89 -7.74 40.68
N SER A 60 15.49 -6.56 40.51
CA SER A 60 16.92 -6.21 40.28
C SER A 60 17.88 -6.80 41.35
N GLU A 61 19.20 -6.98 41.19
CA GLU A 61 20.29 -6.03 40.83
C GLU A 61 21.67 -6.81 40.77
N PRO A 62 22.90 -6.23 40.73
CA PRO A 62 23.88 -6.39 39.64
C PRO A 62 25.26 -7.00 40.04
N ALA A 63 26.19 -7.16 39.07
CA ALA A 63 27.65 -7.12 39.34
C ALA A 63 28.50 -6.88 38.08
N ALA A 64 29.45 -5.96 38.21
CA ALA A 64 30.49 -5.58 37.26
C ALA A 64 31.74 -6.48 37.31
N ALA A 65 32.56 -6.46 36.25
CA ALA A 65 34.02 -6.42 36.36
C ALA A 65 34.69 -6.08 35.00
N GLU A 66 35.70 -5.22 35.09
CA GLU A 66 36.46 -4.52 34.05
C GLU A 66 37.66 -5.30 33.48
N ALA A 67 38.23 -4.77 32.38
CA ALA A 67 39.67 -4.51 32.07
C ALA A 67 39.98 -4.80 30.59
N GLU A 68 40.19 -3.78 29.73
CA GLU A 68 41.49 -3.11 29.39
C GLU A 68 42.50 -4.04 28.67
N ALA A 69 43.29 -3.69 27.65
CA ALA A 69 43.54 -2.48 26.85
C ALA A 69 44.52 -2.85 25.70
N SER A 70 44.67 -1.96 24.69
CA SER A 70 45.81 -1.79 23.74
C SER A 70 46.06 -2.95 22.74
N ASP A 71 46.55 -2.77 21.52
CA ASP A 71 47.50 -1.80 20.98
C ASP A 71 47.46 -1.84 19.44
N ALA A 72 47.71 -0.71 18.78
CA ALA A 72 48.21 -0.62 17.41
C ALA A 72 49.49 0.23 17.50
N PRO A 73 50.53 0.04 16.66
CA PRO A 73 50.48 0.70 15.35
C PRO A 73 51.41 0.14 14.24
N THR A 74 51.30 0.77 13.04
CA THR A 74 52.32 0.97 11.98
C THR A 74 52.77 -0.25 11.15
N THR A 75 53.12 -0.21 9.85
CA THR A 75 53.22 0.78 8.75
C THR A 75 53.55 0.00 7.46
N ASP A 76 53.32 0.65 6.32
CA ASP A 76 54.18 0.68 5.12
C ASP A 76 53.64 0.10 3.80
N ALA A 77 54.12 0.73 2.74
CA ALA A 77 53.47 1.02 1.48
C ALA A 77 53.87 0.12 0.29
N SER A 78 53.35 0.53 -0.88
CA SER A 78 53.74 0.19 -2.27
C SER A 78 53.04 -1.03 -2.87
N VAL A 79 52.69 -1.12 -4.16
CA VAL A 79 52.66 -0.27 -5.36
C VAL A 79 51.89 -1.09 -6.42
N ASP A 80 50.94 -0.48 -7.14
CA ASP A 80 50.66 -0.64 -8.58
C ASP A 80 50.56 -2.07 -9.20
N SER A 81 49.34 -2.47 -9.57
CA SER A 81 49.08 -3.08 -10.87
C SER A 81 47.59 -3.02 -11.21
N VAL A 82 47.28 -2.25 -12.25
CA VAL A 82 46.01 -2.18 -12.95
C VAL A 82 45.62 -3.56 -13.50
N GLU A 83 44.52 -4.12 -13.02
CA GLU A 83 43.72 -5.09 -13.77
C GLU A 83 42.28 -4.59 -13.82
N VAL A 84 41.85 -4.26 -15.03
CA VAL A 84 40.46 -3.93 -15.36
C VAL A 84 39.70 -5.25 -15.40
N SER A 85 38.98 -5.58 -14.34
CA SER A 85 37.89 -6.57 -14.38
C SER A 85 36.57 -5.84 -14.53
N ASN A 86 35.91 -6.07 -15.67
CA ASN A 86 34.51 -5.73 -15.88
C ASN A 86 33.66 -6.56 -14.93
N ASP A 87 33.24 -5.99 -13.81
CA ASP A 87 32.13 -6.50 -13.01
C ASP A 87 30.85 -5.79 -13.45
N ASP A 88 30.18 -6.44 -14.41
CA ASP A 88 28.79 -6.17 -14.74
C ASP A 88 27.94 -6.70 -13.58
N ALA A 89 27.54 -5.82 -12.67
CA ALA A 89 26.69 -6.15 -11.54
C ALA A 89 25.25 -6.39 -12.00
N SER A 90 25.00 -7.56 -12.58
CA SER A 90 23.64 -8.07 -12.76
C SER A 90 23.11 -8.58 -11.42
N HIS A 91 22.58 -7.70 -10.58
CA HIS A 91 21.63 -8.10 -9.54
C HIS A 91 20.24 -8.22 -10.16
N SER A 92 20.02 -9.27 -10.94
CA SER A 92 18.67 -9.78 -11.18
C SER A 92 18.30 -10.65 -9.99
N GLY A 93 17.51 -10.12 -9.06
CA GLY A 93 16.74 -10.97 -8.16
C GLY A 93 15.86 -11.88 -9.02
N THR A 94 16.20 -13.16 -9.10
CA THR A 94 15.41 -14.13 -9.85
C THR A 94 14.01 -14.18 -9.25
N PHE A 95 12.98 -13.92 -10.06
CA PHE A 95 11.58 -14.06 -9.70
C PHE A 95 11.32 -15.48 -9.17
N ASP A 96 10.88 -15.59 -7.92
CA ASP A 96 10.56 -16.84 -7.22
C ASP A 96 9.06 -16.89 -6.92
N PRO A 97 8.26 -17.59 -7.75
CA PRO A 97 6.82 -17.66 -7.60
C PRO A 97 6.37 -18.13 -6.21
N ASP A 98 7.10 -19.04 -5.56
CA ASP A 98 6.72 -19.61 -4.27
C ASP A 98 6.78 -18.56 -3.15
N LYS A 99 7.82 -17.72 -3.18
CA LYS A 99 7.97 -16.59 -2.26
C LYS A 99 6.90 -15.53 -2.47
N VAL A 100 6.61 -15.23 -3.73
CA VAL A 100 5.55 -14.29 -4.13
C VAL A 100 4.21 -14.78 -3.60
N ASN A 101 3.87 -16.05 -3.84
CA ASN A 101 2.64 -16.69 -3.37
C ASN A 101 2.49 -16.65 -1.86
N GLN A 102 3.56 -16.96 -1.12
CA GLN A 102 3.49 -16.91 0.33
C GLN A 102 3.21 -15.48 0.84
N ALA A 103 3.87 -14.49 0.24
CA ALA A 103 3.74 -13.10 0.67
C ALA A 103 2.37 -12.48 0.31
N ILE A 104 1.77 -12.96 -0.78
CA ILE A 104 0.38 -12.71 -1.17
C ILE A 104 -0.59 -13.34 -0.16
N ASP A 105 -0.45 -14.64 0.12
CA ASP A 105 -1.34 -15.39 1.00
C ASP A 105 -1.33 -14.77 2.41
N ASP A 106 -0.17 -14.29 2.86
CA ASP A 106 -0.01 -13.54 4.11
C ASP A 106 -0.81 -12.21 4.10
N LEU A 107 -0.71 -11.44 3.01
CA LEU A 107 -1.40 -10.16 2.88
C LEU A 107 -2.92 -10.33 2.82
N ILE A 108 -3.39 -11.29 2.02
CA ILE A 108 -4.82 -11.60 1.90
C ILE A 108 -5.37 -12.06 3.26
N THR A 109 -4.73 -13.05 3.91
CA THR A 109 -5.15 -13.56 5.23
C THR A 109 -5.31 -12.42 6.25
N GLN A 110 -4.43 -11.43 6.17
CA GLN A 110 -4.47 -10.28 7.07
C GLN A 110 -5.61 -9.29 6.72
N ILE A 111 -5.80 -8.97 5.43
CA ILE A 111 -6.94 -8.16 4.98
C ILE A 111 -8.27 -8.82 5.36
N GLU A 112 -8.37 -10.15 5.23
CA GLU A 112 -9.57 -10.89 5.63
C GLU A 112 -9.83 -10.79 7.15
N LYS A 113 -8.77 -10.84 7.95
CA LYS A 113 -8.84 -10.67 9.41
C LYS A 113 -9.26 -9.26 9.82
N GLU A 114 -8.79 -8.24 9.12
CA GLU A 114 -9.04 -6.82 9.45
C GLU A 114 -10.40 -6.33 8.94
N THR A 115 -10.84 -6.84 7.78
CA THR A 115 -12.07 -6.37 7.12
C THR A 115 -13.26 -7.31 7.32
N GLY A 116 -13.03 -8.55 7.77
CA GLY A 116 -14.06 -9.58 7.88
C GLY A 116 -14.56 -10.12 6.53
N ARG A 117 -13.94 -9.72 5.40
CA ARG A 117 -14.22 -10.29 4.07
C ARG A 117 -13.38 -11.55 3.90
N THR A 118 -13.96 -12.68 3.52
CA THR A 118 -13.21 -13.89 3.16
C THR A 118 -13.08 -13.94 1.63
N GLY A 119 -11.93 -13.53 1.10
CA GLY A 119 -11.59 -13.55 -0.33
C GLY A 119 -11.20 -14.93 -0.85
N ARG A 120 -10.86 -15.89 0.02
CA ARG A 120 -10.63 -17.29 -0.39
C ARG A 120 -11.87 -18.15 -0.12
N ARG A 121 -12.83 -18.16 -1.04
CA ARG A 121 -13.60 -19.40 -1.24
C ARG A 121 -12.76 -20.33 -2.08
N LYS A 122 -11.97 -21.18 -1.41
CA LYS A 122 -11.58 -22.50 -1.92
C LYS A 122 -12.83 -23.39 -1.96
N ASP A 123 -13.93 -22.90 -2.55
CA ASP A 123 -15.01 -23.77 -2.97
C ASP A 123 -14.49 -24.43 -4.25
N VAL A 124 -13.64 -25.45 -4.09
CA VAL A 124 -13.54 -26.49 -5.12
C VAL A 124 -14.90 -27.15 -5.11
N GLU A 125 -15.85 -26.59 -5.88
CA GLU A 125 -16.93 -27.42 -6.37
C GLU A 125 -16.24 -28.43 -7.30
N GLU A 126 -15.88 -29.59 -6.73
CA GLU A 126 -15.97 -30.83 -7.48
C GLU A 126 -17.42 -30.88 -7.94
N THR A 127 -17.67 -30.39 -9.16
CA THR A 127 -18.92 -30.67 -9.84
C THR A 127 -18.93 -32.18 -10.04
N ASP A 128 -19.65 -32.88 -9.15
CA ASP A 128 -20.18 -34.21 -9.44
C ASP A 128 -20.73 -34.14 -10.86
N GLU A 129 -20.15 -34.96 -11.76
CA GLU A 129 -20.43 -35.01 -13.20
C GLU A 129 -21.74 -34.28 -13.54
N GLU A 130 -21.65 -33.00 -13.93
CA GLU A 130 -22.84 -32.24 -14.24
C GLU A 130 -23.47 -32.89 -15.49
N GLN A 131 -24.46 -33.76 -15.26
CA GLN A 131 -25.28 -34.37 -16.30
C GLN A 131 -26.08 -33.24 -16.96
N GLY A 132 -25.45 -32.54 -17.91
CA GLY A 132 -26.08 -31.37 -18.54
C GLY A 132 -25.31 -30.67 -19.65
N LYS A 133 -23.99 -30.84 -19.80
CA LYS A 133 -23.24 -30.38 -20.98
C LYS A 133 -22.68 -31.60 -21.70
N ASP A 134 -22.87 -31.69 -23.02
CA ASP A 134 -22.34 -32.80 -23.81
C ASP A 134 -20.80 -32.83 -23.67
N ALA A 135 -20.31 -33.70 -22.78
CA ALA A 135 -18.93 -33.77 -22.34
C ALA A 135 -17.97 -34.04 -23.51
N THR A 136 -18.46 -34.52 -24.65
CA THR A 136 -17.64 -34.73 -25.84
C THR A 136 -17.34 -33.43 -26.60
N THR A 137 -18.23 -32.45 -26.54
CA THR A 137 -18.12 -31.19 -27.31
C THR A 137 -17.28 -30.15 -26.57
N TYR A 138 -17.48 -30.01 -25.25
CA TYR A 138 -16.73 -29.05 -24.42
C TYR A 138 -15.24 -29.40 -24.32
N PHE A 139 -14.90 -30.70 -24.29
CA PHE A 139 -13.51 -31.17 -24.32
C PHE A 139 -12.87 -31.08 -25.71
N SER A 140 -13.63 -30.79 -26.76
CA SER A 140 -13.04 -30.63 -28.10
C SER A 140 -12.17 -29.37 -28.14
N ASP A 141 -10.92 -29.52 -28.54
CA ASP A 141 -10.00 -28.38 -28.72
C ASP A 141 -10.59 -27.34 -29.67
N SER A 142 -11.40 -27.77 -30.65
CA SER A 142 -12.12 -26.89 -31.57
C SER A 142 -13.15 -25.98 -30.89
N PHE A 143 -13.89 -26.46 -29.90
CA PHE A 143 -14.91 -25.65 -29.22
C PHE A 143 -14.25 -24.55 -28.38
N GLN A 144 -13.21 -24.92 -27.63
CA GLN A 144 -12.48 -24.00 -26.76
C GLN A 144 -11.67 -22.98 -27.57
N GLN A 145 -11.05 -23.41 -28.66
CA GLN A 145 -10.39 -22.53 -29.61
C GLN A 145 -11.39 -21.50 -30.17
N ALA A 146 -12.59 -21.94 -30.56
CA ALA A 146 -13.64 -21.02 -31.05
C ALA A 146 -14.12 -20.04 -29.97
N GLN A 147 -14.26 -20.48 -28.71
CA GLN A 147 -14.60 -19.61 -27.59
C GLN A 147 -13.52 -18.54 -27.38
N ARG A 148 -12.24 -18.95 -27.34
CA ARG A 148 -11.09 -18.04 -27.22
C ARG A 148 -11.01 -17.06 -28.39
N GLU A 149 -11.17 -17.53 -29.63
CA GLU A 149 -11.20 -16.68 -30.82
C GLU A 149 -12.35 -15.66 -30.77
N SER A 150 -13.52 -16.03 -30.23
CA SER A 150 -14.63 -15.09 -30.06
C SER A 150 -14.33 -13.94 -29.09
N LEU A 151 -13.37 -14.12 -28.18
CA LEU A 151 -12.87 -13.09 -27.26
C LEU A 151 -11.68 -12.29 -27.83
N GLY A 152 -11.22 -12.64 -29.04
CA GLY A 152 -9.99 -12.10 -29.62
C GLY A 152 -8.74 -12.63 -28.92
N LEU A 153 -8.73 -13.93 -28.58
CA LEU A 153 -7.57 -14.66 -28.05
C LEU A 153 -7.04 -15.67 -29.07
N SER A 154 -7.00 -15.27 -30.35
CA SER A 154 -6.25 -16.01 -31.37
C SER A 154 -4.74 -15.77 -31.20
N VAL A 155 -3.91 -16.60 -31.86
CA VAL A 155 -2.45 -16.45 -31.81
C VAL A 155 -2.00 -15.07 -32.30
N VAL A 156 -2.67 -14.52 -33.32
CA VAL A 156 -2.33 -13.19 -33.86
C VAL A 156 -2.73 -12.10 -32.88
N ASP A 157 -3.93 -12.19 -32.29
CA ASP A 157 -4.42 -11.19 -31.34
C ASP A 157 -3.55 -11.14 -30.09
N ILE A 158 -3.09 -12.29 -29.58
CA ILE A 158 -2.25 -12.36 -28.38
C ILE A 158 -0.97 -11.51 -28.50
N GLU A 159 -0.31 -11.52 -29.66
CA GLU A 159 0.93 -10.75 -29.84
C GLU A 159 0.66 -9.23 -29.87
N ASP A 160 -0.46 -8.81 -30.45
CA ASP A 160 -0.87 -7.40 -30.41
C ASP A 160 -1.28 -6.97 -28.99
N LEU A 161 -1.96 -7.85 -28.24
CA LEU A 161 -2.30 -7.61 -26.84
C LEU A 161 -1.06 -7.48 -25.97
N LYS A 162 -0.07 -8.36 -26.15
CA LYS A 162 1.22 -8.28 -25.45
C LYS A 162 1.93 -6.97 -25.72
N LYS A 163 1.93 -6.52 -26.97
CA LYS A 163 2.53 -5.24 -27.34
C LYS A 163 1.83 -4.06 -26.67
N ALA A 164 0.50 -4.12 -26.49
CA ALA A 164 -0.26 -3.09 -25.80
C ALA A 164 0.02 -3.00 -24.29
N GLN A 165 0.57 -4.07 -23.68
CA GLN A 165 0.93 -4.09 -22.26
C GLN A 165 2.39 -3.71 -21.98
N GLN A 166 3.18 -3.41 -23.02
CA GLN A 166 4.57 -2.99 -22.83
C GLN A 166 4.66 -1.70 -22.01
N GLY A 167 5.58 -1.69 -21.05
CA GLY A 167 5.75 -0.58 -20.10
C GLY A 167 4.98 -0.74 -18.78
N ASN A 168 4.05 -1.69 -18.67
CA ASN A 168 3.44 -2.05 -17.39
C ASN A 168 4.44 -2.84 -16.54
N TYR A 169 4.65 -2.41 -15.28
CA TYR A 169 5.78 -2.88 -14.50
C TYR A 169 5.70 -4.37 -14.18
N ALA A 170 4.55 -4.87 -13.72
CA ALA A 170 4.42 -6.29 -13.38
C ALA A 170 4.49 -7.17 -14.64
N TYR A 171 3.85 -6.73 -15.73
CA TYR A 171 3.94 -7.38 -17.04
C TYR A 171 5.37 -7.57 -17.56
N GLU A 172 6.24 -6.57 -17.43
CA GLU A 172 7.64 -6.64 -17.87
C GLU A 172 8.50 -7.61 -17.02
N HIS A 173 8.03 -7.99 -15.83
CA HIS A 173 8.70 -8.97 -14.96
C HIS A 173 8.28 -10.42 -15.21
N LEU A 174 7.34 -10.66 -16.12
CA LEU A 174 6.87 -12.00 -16.46
C LEU A 174 7.74 -12.66 -17.54
N THR A 175 7.80 -13.99 -17.50
CA THR A 175 8.31 -14.79 -18.63
C THR A 175 7.40 -14.65 -19.84
N LYS A 176 7.82 -15.12 -21.03
CA LYS A 176 6.99 -15.07 -22.24
C LYS A 176 5.68 -15.85 -22.08
N GLU A 177 5.73 -16.96 -21.36
CA GLU A 177 4.58 -17.77 -20.99
C GLU A 177 3.67 -17.01 -20.01
N GLY A 178 4.25 -16.38 -18.98
CA GLY A 178 3.52 -15.53 -18.04
C GLY A 178 2.85 -14.32 -18.72
N GLN A 179 3.53 -13.66 -19.65
CA GLN A 179 2.96 -12.57 -20.46
C GLN A 179 1.81 -13.03 -21.35
N THR A 180 1.86 -14.28 -21.84
CA THR A 180 0.74 -14.88 -22.59
C THR A 180 -0.46 -15.06 -21.68
N LEU A 181 -0.26 -15.66 -20.51
CA LEU A 181 -1.32 -15.82 -19.52
C LEU A 181 -1.89 -14.46 -19.07
N TYR A 182 -1.03 -13.46 -18.84
CA TYR A 182 -1.43 -12.12 -18.44
C TYR A 182 -2.46 -11.52 -19.38
N VAL A 183 -2.19 -11.53 -20.70
CA VAL A 183 -3.10 -10.94 -21.69
C VAL A 183 -4.36 -11.78 -21.89
N GLU A 184 -4.30 -13.09 -21.66
CA GLU A 184 -5.48 -13.95 -21.62
C GLU A 184 -6.39 -13.53 -20.46
N LEU A 185 -5.85 -13.44 -19.24
CA LEU A 185 -6.60 -13.08 -18.04
C LEU A 185 -7.18 -11.67 -18.17
N LEU A 186 -6.37 -10.69 -18.57
CA LEU A 186 -6.82 -9.32 -18.80
C LEU A 186 -8.01 -9.30 -19.77
N ARG A 187 -7.89 -9.98 -20.91
CA ARG A 187 -8.97 -10.02 -21.91
C ARG A 187 -10.21 -10.73 -21.39
N ILE A 188 -10.07 -11.82 -20.64
CA ILE A 188 -11.21 -12.52 -20.03
C ILE A 188 -11.93 -11.58 -19.06
N ILE A 189 -11.19 -10.86 -18.21
CA ILE A 189 -11.73 -9.89 -17.24
C ILE A 189 -12.42 -8.72 -17.95
N GLU A 190 -11.78 -8.09 -18.94
CA GLU A 190 -12.34 -6.98 -19.73
C GLU A 190 -13.67 -7.35 -20.39
N ARG A 191 -13.77 -8.59 -20.87
CA ARG A 191 -14.97 -9.13 -21.51
C ARG A 191 -15.96 -9.74 -20.53
N ARG A 192 -15.59 -9.82 -19.25
CA ARG A 192 -16.31 -10.54 -18.19
C ARG A 192 -16.74 -11.94 -18.63
N ALA A 193 -15.87 -12.60 -19.40
CA ALA A 193 -16.15 -13.93 -19.93
C ALA A 193 -16.01 -14.97 -18.82
N GLU A 194 -16.81 -16.03 -18.91
CA GLU A 194 -16.84 -17.10 -17.93
C GLU A 194 -16.29 -18.39 -18.56
N ASP A 195 -15.63 -19.17 -17.72
CA ASP A 195 -15.19 -20.53 -17.99
C ASP A 195 -14.33 -20.65 -19.25
N VAL A 196 -13.31 -19.79 -19.35
CA VAL A 196 -12.41 -19.71 -20.50
C VAL A 196 -11.12 -20.44 -20.20
N VAL A 197 -10.74 -21.41 -21.03
CA VAL A 197 -9.48 -22.17 -20.88
C VAL A 197 -8.27 -21.26 -21.08
N VAL A 198 -7.33 -21.32 -20.13
CA VAL A 198 -6.08 -20.53 -20.12
C VAL A 198 -4.86 -21.38 -20.48
N SER A 199 -3.75 -20.72 -20.78
CA SER A 199 -2.50 -21.34 -21.25
C SER A 199 -1.73 -22.13 -20.18
N THR A 200 -2.06 -21.97 -18.89
CA THR A 200 -1.37 -22.67 -17.77
C THR A 200 -2.17 -23.87 -17.23
N LEU A 201 -1.44 -24.85 -16.70
CA LEU A 201 -1.97 -25.93 -15.84
C LEU A 201 -1.52 -25.79 -14.38
N ASP A 202 -0.75 -24.74 -14.11
CA ASP A 202 -0.18 -24.43 -12.81
C ASP A 202 -1.04 -23.36 -12.13
N GLU A 203 -1.66 -23.76 -11.02
CA GLU A 203 -2.61 -22.96 -10.24
C GLU A 203 -1.89 -21.81 -9.50
N GLU A 204 -0.62 -22.00 -9.17
CA GLU A 204 0.21 -20.99 -8.52
C GLU A 204 0.63 -19.93 -9.54
N VAL A 205 1.04 -20.34 -10.74
CA VAL A 205 1.30 -19.39 -11.85
C VAL A 205 0.04 -18.61 -12.22
N LEU A 206 -1.14 -19.24 -12.18
CA LEU A 206 -2.41 -18.57 -12.43
C LEU A 206 -2.68 -17.45 -11.41
N ASP A 207 -2.47 -17.73 -10.12
CA ASP A 207 -2.69 -16.75 -9.05
C ASP A 207 -1.74 -15.56 -9.18
N VAL A 208 -0.44 -15.82 -9.32
CA VAL A 208 0.56 -14.74 -9.44
C VAL A 208 0.28 -13.85 -10.65
N VAL A 209 0.01 -14.44 -11.81
CA VAL A 209 -0.25 -13.66 -13.03
C VAL A 209 -1.56 -12.89 -12.93
N CYS A 210 -2.61 -13.46 -12.31
CA CYS A 210 -3.85 -12.72 -12.05
C CYS A 210 -3.59 -11.49 -11.18
N GLN A 211 -2.73 -11.61 -10.17
CA GLN A 211 -2.41 -10.48 -9.30
C GLN A 211 -1.54 -9.44 -9.99
N PHE A 212 -0.66 -9.84 -10.89
CA PHE A 212 0.11 -8.93 -11.72
C PHE A 212 -0.81 -8.11 -12.63
N VAL A 213 -1.84 -8.73 -13.22
CA VAL A 213 -2.89 -8.01 -13.96
C VAL A 213 -3.58 -6.97 -13.06
N LEU A 214 -4.01 -7.36 -11.85
CA LEU A 214 -4.71 -6.44 -10.95
C LEU A 214 -3.78 -5.35 -10.36
N ALA A 215 -2.48 -5.60 -10.29
CA ALA A 215 -1.49 -4.62 -9.84
C ALA A 215 -1.24 -3.55 -10.89
N ASP A 216 -1.16 -3.92 -12.18
CA ASP A 216 -0.93 -2.98 -13.28
C ASP A 216 -2.22 -2.25 -13.73
N HIS A 217 -3.40 -2.83 -13.49
CA HIS A 217 -4.70 -2.33 -13.96
C HIS A 217 -5.67 -1.92 -12.85
N PRO A 218 -5.45 -0.78 -12.14
CA PRO A 218 -6.36 -0.31 -11.08
C PRO A 218 -7.77 0.05 -11.58
N GLU A 219 -7.98 0.21 -12.89
CA GLU A 219 -9.29 0.37 -13.54
C GLU A 219 -10.19 -0.87 -13.45
N LEU A 220 -9.63 -2.04 -13.14
CA LEU A 220 -10.39 -3.27 -12.90
C LEU A 220 -11.01 -3.30 -11.49
N PHE A 221 -11.59 -2.18 -11.06
CA PHE A 221 -12.13 -1.96 -9.71
C PHE A 221 -13.29 -2.89 -9.34
N TYR A 222 -13.85 -3.59 -10.33
CA TYR A 222 -14.97 -4.49 -10.21
C TYR A 222 -14.57 -5.96 -9.99
N MET A 223 -13.27 -6.26 -9.88
CA MET A 223 -12.74 -7.59 -9.58
C MET A 223 -12.63 -7.85 -8.07
N ASP A 224 -13.08 -9.03 -7.61
CA ASP A 224 -12.92 -9.53 -6.24
C ASP A 224 -12.51 -11.01 -6.25
N GLY A 225 -11.28 -11.25 -6.73
CA GLY A 225 -10.73 -12.58 -6.92
C GLY A 225 -11.25 -13.27 -8.19
N TYR A 226 -11.09 -14.59 -8.24
CA TYR A 226 -11.47 -15.39 -9.38
C TYR A 226 -11.89 -16.80 -8.94
N THR A 227 -12.47 -17.55 -9.88
CA THR A 227 -12.69 -18.99 -9.79
C THR A 227 -12.01 -19.67 -10.97
N TYR A 228 -11.56 -20.91 -10.77
CA TYR A 228 -10.98 -21.73 -11.82
C TYR A 228 -11.50 -23.16 -11.75
N THR A 229 -11.64 -23.80 -12.92
CA THR A 229 -12.10 -25.19 -13.03
C THR A 229 -10.99 -26.08 -13.54
N ARG A 230 -10.80 -27.24 -12.91
CA ARG A 230 -9.82 -28.26 -13.31
C ARG A 230 -10.48 -29.31 -14.19
N TYR A 231 -10.01 -29.47 -15.42
CA TYR A 231 -10.47 -30.52 -16.31
C TYR A 231 -9.48 -31.68 -16.33
N THR A 232 -9.92 -32.83 -15.84
CA THR A 232 -9.09 -34.04 -15.78
C THR A 232 -9.60 -35.11 -16.73
N VAL A 233 -8.69 -35.88 -17.32
CA VAL A 233 -9.00 -37.06 -18.13
C VAL A 233 -8.22 -38.24 -17.57
N ALA A 234 -8.95 -39.27 -17.14
CA ALA A 234 -8.37 -40.45 -16.47
C ALA A 234 -7.47 -40.08 -15.27
N GLY A 235 -7.88 -39.09 -14.48
CA GLY A 235 -7.14 -38.62 -13.29
C GLY A 235 -5.95 -37.70 -13.59
N VAL A 236 -5.69 -37.36 -14.85
CA VAL A 236 -4.62 -36.44 -15.25
C VAL A 236 -5.20 -35.08 -15.58
N LEU A 237 -4.70 -34.01 -14.94
CA LEU A 237 -5.06 -32.62 -15.27
C LEU A 237 -4.67 -32.31 -16.71
N LYS A 238 -5.63 -31.82 -17.49
CA LYS A 238 -5.44 -31.47 -18.90
C LYS A 238 -5.61 -29.99 -19.19
N LYS A 239 -6.51 -29.31 -18.46
CA LYS A 239 -6.84 -27.90 -18.69
C LYS A 239 -7.25 -27.23 -17.38
N ILE A 240 -7.02 -25.93 -17.30
CA ILE A 240 -7.62 -25.02 -16.32
C ILE A 240 -8.42 -23.97 -17.08
N SER A 241 -9.64 -23.66 -16.62
CA SER A 241 -10.40 -22.48 -17.06
C SER A 241 -10.41 -21.41 -15.98
N PHE A 242 -10.63 -20.17 -16.38
CA PHE A 242 -10.66 -19.00 -15.51
C PHE A 242 -11.99 -18.24 -15.67
N THR A 243 -12.50 -17.73 -14.55
CA THR A 243 -13.63 -16.79 -14.47
C THR A 243 -13.32 -15.76 -13.38
N GLY A 244 -13.36 -14.47 -13.71
CA GLY A 244 -13.26 -13.41 -12.70
C GLY A 244 -14.51 -13.35 -11.82
N ASN A 245 -14.34 -13.01 -10.54
CA ASN A 245 -15.46 -12.76 -9.65
C ASN A 245 -15.76 -11.25 -9.68
N TYR A 246 -16.95 -10.88 -10.17
CA TYR A 246 -17.32 -9.48 -10.36
C TYR A 246 -18.33 -9.01 -9.30
N ILE A 247 -18.03 -7.89 -8.65
CA ILE A 247 -18.85 -7.37 -7.53
C ILE A 247 -19.97 -6.41 -7.93
N TYR A 248 -20.08 -6.09 -9.23
CA TYR A 248 -21.07 -5.15 -9.77
C TYR A 248 -21.66 -5.68 -11.09
N SER A 249 -22.86 -5.22 -11.43
CA SER A 249 -23.42 -5.43 -12.77
C SER A 249 -22.73 -4.56 -13.83
N ASP A 250 -22.91 -4.89 -15.12
CA ASP A 250 -22.40 -4.08 -16.23
C ASP A 250 -22.84 -2.61 -16.15
N GLU A 251 -24.11 -2.36 -15.83
CA GLU A 251 -24.64 -1.00 -15.68
C GLU A 251 -24.01 -0.25 -14.49
N GLU A 252 -23.71 -0.97 -13.42
CA GLU A 252 -23.04 -0.42 -12.24
C GLU A 252 -21.57 -0.10 -12.51
N ILE A 253 -20.89 -0.93 -13.29
CA ILE A 253 -19.51 -0.70 -13.76
C ILE A 253 -19.49 0.55 -14.63
N ASP A 254 -20.34 0.62 -15.65
CA ASP A 254 -20.44 1.77 -16.56
C ASP A 254 -20.76 3.07 -15.79
N SER A 255 -21.70 3.00 -14.84
CA SER A 255 -22.06 4.16 -14.02
C SER A 255 -20.92 4.64 -13.12
N ARG A 256 -20.13 3.72 -12.56
CA ARG A 256 -18.96 4.06 -11.74
C ARG A 256 -17.81 4.59 -12.60
N GLN A 257 -17.54 3.97 -13.74
CA GLN A 257 -16.51 4.42 -14.68
C GLN A 257 -16.77 5.87 -15.13
N ALA A 258 -18.01 6.23 -15.47
CA ALA A 258 -18.33 7.60 -15.85
C ALA A 258 -18.07 8.63 -14.73
N LYS A 259 -18.21 8.24 -13.46
CA LYS A 259 -17.89 9.10 -12.30
C LYS A 259 -16.39 9.19 -12.05
N ILE A 260 -15.69 8.06 -12.21
CA ILE A 260 -14.22 7.99 -12.15
C ILE A 260 -13.64 8.93 -13.21
N ASP A 261 -14.11 8.84 -14.45
CA ASP A 261 -13.65 9.67 -15.56
C ASP A 261 -13.89 11.16 -15.26
N ALA A 262 -15.07 11.53 -14.76
CA ALA A 262 -15.37 12.93 -14.41
C ALA A 262 -14.47 13.48 -13.27
N TYR A 263 -14.20 12.68 -12.23
CA TYR A 263 -13.28 13.04 -11.15
C TYR A 263 -11.86 13.24 -11.70
N VAL A 264 -11.39 12.27 -12.49
CA VAL A 264 -10.04 12.28 -13.03
C VAL A 264 -9.85 13.40 -14.05
N ASP A 265 -10.82 13.68 -14.93
CA ASP A 265 -10.77 14.83 -15.83
C ASP A 265 -10.65 16.15 -15.05
N THR A 266 -11.32 16.27 -13.91
CA THR A 266 -11.22 17.44 -13.03
C THR A 266 -9.81 17.58 -12.43
N CYS A 267 -9.23 16.47 -11.97
CA CYS A 267 -7.85 16.43 -11.46
C CYS A 267 -6.84 16.79 -12.58
N LEU A 268 -6.93 16.12 -13.74
CA LEU A 268 -6.02 16.34 -14.85
C LEU A 268 -6.10 17.76 -15.43
N ALA A 269 -7.28 18.39 -15.40
CA ALA A 269 -7.43 19.79 -15.82
C ALA A 269 -6.67 20.78 -14.92
N GLY A 270 -6.40 20.42 -13.66
CA GLY A 270 -5.62 21.21 -12.72
C GLY A 270 -4.12 20.86 -12.71
N ALA A 271 -3.70 19.81 -13.40
CA ALA A 271 -2.33 19.35 -13.41
C ALA A 271 -1.39 20.37 -14.09
N PRO A 272 -0.17 20.56 -13.56
CA PRO A 272 0.76 21.54 -14.12
C PRO A 272 1.15 21.16 -15.55
N GLN A 273 1.14 22.15 -16.44
CA GLN A 273 1.51 22.00 -17.85
C GLN A 273 3.01 22.25 -18.03
N ASP A 274 3.65 21.55 -18.96
CA ASP A 274 5.09 21.65 -19.25
C ASP A 274 6.00 21.44 -18.02
N ALA A 275 5.51 20.62 -17.09
CA ALA A 275 6.16 20.28 -15.82
C ALA A 275 7.01 19.01 -15.94
N ASP A 276 8.03 18.90 -15.10
CA ASP A 276 8.79 17.65 -14.96
C ASP A 276 7.99 16.60 -14.17
N ASP A 277 8.50 15.37 -14.10
CA ASP A 277 7.72 14.30 -13.49
C ASP A 277 7.59 14.50 -11.99
N TYR A 278 8.60 15.04 -11.30
CA TYR A 278 8.49 15.40 -9.88
C TYR A 278 7.30 16.35 -9.62
N GLU A 279 7.15 17.42 -10.40
CA GLU A 279 6.07 18.38 -10.22
C GLU A 279 4.68 17.75 -10.41
N LYS A 280 4.54 16.82 -11.37
CA LYS A 280 3.31 16.04 -11.55
C LYS A 280 3.04 15.12 -10.37
N VAL A 281 4.08 14.42 -9.88
CA VAL A 281 3.96 13.51 -8.72
C VAL A 281 3.53 14.28 -7.48
N LYS A 282 4.19 15.41 -7.20
CA LYS A 282 3.81 16.30 -6.10
C LYS A 282 2.38 16.81 -6.24
N TYR A 283 1.97 17.24 -7.45
CA TYR A 283 0.61 17.70 -7.69
C TYR A 283 -0.43 16.63 -7.34
N VAL A 284 -0.25 15.39 -7.83
CA VAL A 284 -1.18 14.29 -7.55
C VAL A 284 -1.19 13.93 -6.07
N TYR A 285 -0.01 13.92 -5.43
CA TYR A 285 0.14 13.68 -4.01
C TYR A 285 -0.69 14.69 -3.18
N ASP A 286 -0.48 15.97 -3.43
CA ASP A 286 -1.19 17.06 -2.75
C ASP A 286 -2.70 17.00 -3.02
N TYR A 287 -3.08 16.78 -4.28
CA TYR A 287 -4.47 16.71 -4.69
C TYR A 287 -5.21 15.57 -4.00
N LEU A 288 -4.65 14.36 -3.99
CA LEU A 288 -5.30 13.20 -3.37
C LEU A 288 -5.41 13.34 -1.86
N ILE A 289 -4.35 13.81 -1.18
CA ILE A 289 -4.35 13.99 0.28
C ILE A 289 -5.36 15.07 0.71
N THR A 290 -5.50 16.14 -0.07
CA THR A 290 -6.42 17.22 0.28
C THR A 290 -7.89 16.93 -0.06
N ASN A 291 -8.16 15.92 -0.90
CA ASN A 291 -9.50 15.56 -1.34
C ASN A 291 -9.97 14.17 -0.85
N THR A 292 -9.18 13.51 0.00
CA THR A 292 -9.47 12.17 0.51
C THR A 292 -9.17 12.09 2.00
N GLU A 293 -10.05 11.45 2.77
CA GLU A 293 -9.84 11.15 4.19
C GLU A 293 -9.56 9.64 4.39
N TYR A 294 -8.69 9.30 5.33
CA TYR A 294 -8.51 7.91 5.72
C TYR A 294 -9.74 7.38 6.49
N ASP A 295 -10.39 6.34 5.97
CA ASP A 295 -11.58 5.73 6.57
C ASP A 295 -11.68 4.23 6.24
N ALA A 296 -11.36 3.39 7.23
CA ALA A 296 -11.46 1.93 7.11
C ALA A 296 -12.91 1.41 6.93
N SER A 297 -13.92 2.23 7.17
CA SER A 297 -15.33 1.88 6.97
C SER A 297 -15.90 2.33 5.62
N ALA A 298 -15.10 3.01 4.79
CA ALA A 298 -15.55 3.51 3.50
C ALA A 298 -15.99 2.37 2.56
N PRO A 299 -17.07 2.55 1.78
CA PRO A 299 -17.43 1.61 0.72
C PRO A 299 -16.29 1.51 -0.29
N ASP A 300 -16.06 0.30 -0.81
CA ASP A 300 -15.09 0.04 -1.88
C ASP A 300 -13.64 0.44 -1.53
N ASN A 301 -13.29 0.50 -0.24
CA ASN A 301 -12.03 1.04 0.28
C ASN A 301 -10.73 0.37 -0.22
N GLN A 302 -10.83 -0.78 -0.91
CA GLN A 302 -9.69 -1.48 -1.52
C GLN A 302 -9.49 -1.17 -3.01
N ASN A 303 -10.31 -0.28 -3.61
CA ASN A 303 -10.22 0.09 -5.02
C ASN A 303 -10.41 1.60 -5.24
N ILE A 304 -10.18 2.04 -6.49
CA ILE A 304 -10.19 3.47 -6.87
C ILE A 304 -11.55 4.17 -6.67
N CYS A 305 -12.67 3.42 -6.61
CA CYS A 305 -13.99 4.02 -6.39
C CYS A 305 -14.05 4.76 -5.06
N SER A 306 -13.42 4.22 -4.01
CA SER A 306 -13.46 4.82 -2.68
C SER A 306 -12.90 6.24 -2.64
N VAL A 307 -11.76 6.44 -3.31
CA VAL A 307 -11.15 7.76 -3.49
C VAL A 307 -11.99 8.64 -4.42
N PHE A 308 -12.27 8.17 -5.64
CA PHE A 308 -12.84 9.02 -6.69
C PHE A 308 -14.33 9.33 -6.54
N LEU A 309 -15.10 8.46 -5.87
CA LEU A 309 -16.54 8.65 -5.68
C LEU A 309 -16.90 9.13 -4.29
N TYR A 310 -16.13 8.74 -3.27
CA TYR A 310 -16.48 8.99 -1.86
C TYR A 310 -15.51 9.91 -1.13
N GLY A 311 -14.31 10.17 -1.68
CA GLY A 311 -13.28 10.97 -1.03
C GLY A 311 -12.82 10.35 0.29
N LYS A 312 -12.91 9.01 0.41
CA LYS A 312 -12.62 8.27 1.65
C LYS A 312 -12.07 6.90 1.33
N SER A 313 -10.93 6.51 1.91
CA SER A 313 -10.32 5.23 1.56
C SER A 313 -9.33 4.70 2.61
N VAL A 314 -8.76 3.52 2.34
CA VAL A 314 -7.57 3.00 3.04
C VAL A 314 -6.37 2.95 2.10
N CYS A 315 -5.22 2.50 2.60
CA CYS A 315 -3.94 2.48 1.89
C CYS A 315 -4.02 1.95 0.46
N GLN A 316 -4.71 0.83 0.23
CA GLN A 316 -4.84 0.25 -1.10
C GLN A 316 -5.61 1.14 -2.09
N GLY A 317 -6.67 1.83 -1.66
CA GLY A 317 -7.39 2.75 -2.54
C GLY A 317 -6.59 4.02 -2.84
N TYR A 318 -5.85 4.57 -1.87
CA TYR A 318 -4.90 5.68 -2.10
C TYR A 318 -3.80 5.30 -3.10
N ALA A 319 -3.18 4.13 -2.92
CA ALA A 319 -2.11 3.66 -3.79
C ALA A 319 -2.59 3.43 -5.23
N LYS A 320 -3.75 2.80 -5.42
CA LYS A 320 -4.36 2.59 -6.74
C LYS A 320 -4.79 3.91 -7.39
N ALA A 321 -5.33 4.85 -6.62
CA ALA A 321 -5.71 6.17 -7.14
C ALA A 321 -4.50 6.98 -7.61
N THR A 322 -3.41 6.95 -6.82
CA THR A 322 -2.13 7.57 -7.15
C THR A 322 -1.58 6.99 -8.45
N GLN A 323 -1.53 5.65 -8.56
CA GLN A 323 -1.12 4.94 -9.77
C GLN A 323 -1.97 5.33 -10.98
N TYR A 324 -3.31 5.32 -10.85
CA TYR A 324 -4.22 5.58 -11.95
C TYR A 324 -4.05 7.00 -12.53
N ILE A 325 -3.90 8.02 -11.68
CA ILE A 325 -3.73 9.40 -12.13
C ILE A 325 -2.33 9.62 -12.71
N LEU A 326 -1.27 9.12 -12.06
CA LEU A 326 0.10 9.30 -12.54
C LEU A 326 0.35 8.61 -13.88
N ASN A 327 -0.18 7.40 -14.06
CA ASN A 327 -0.10 6.71 -15.36
C ASN A 327 -0.82 7.50 -16.47
N LYS A 328 -1.95 8.16 -16.18
CA LYS A 328 -2.62 9.06 -17.14
C LYS A 328 -1.83 10.34 -17.43
N LEU A 329 -0.99 10.78 -16.51
CA LEU A 329 -0.04 11.89 -16.70
C LEU A 329 1.27 11.45 -17.39
N GLY A 330 1.38 10.17 -17.76
CA GLY A 330 2.55 9.60 -18.43
C GLY A 330 3.73 9.37 -17.49
N VAL A 331 3.51 9.32 -16.18
CA VAL A 331 4.54 9.01 -15.17
C VAL A 331 4.36 7.55 -14.74
N PRO A 332 5.21 6.62 -15.19
CA PRO A 332 5.04 5.20 -14.90
C PRO A 332 5.04 4.93 -13.40
N THR A 333 3.97 4.32 -12.94
CA THR A 333 3.72 4.04 -11.52
C THR A 333 3.16 2.63 -11.36
N THR A 334 3.64 1.91 -10.36
CA THR A 334 3.08 0.61 -9.95
C THR A 334 2.83 0.58 -8.45
N MET A 335 1.92 -0.29 -8.03
CA MET A 335 1.62 -0.50 -6.61
C MET A 335 2.69 -1.38 -5.97
N VAL A 336 3.10 -0.99 -4.78
CA VAL A 336 3.96 -1.78 -3.90
C VAL A 336 3.12 -2.27 -2.74
N THR A 337 3.27 -3.54 -2.38
CA THR A 337 2.66 -4.10 -1.18
C THR A 337 3.73 -4.50 -0.18
N GLY A 338 3.35 -4.53 1.09
CA GLY A 338 4.28 -4.81 2.17
C GLY A 338 3.64 -4.68 3.52
N LYS A 339 4.46 -4.32 4.51
CA LYS A 339 4.02 -4.13 5.88
C LYS A 339 4.55 -2.82 6.46
N VAL A 340 3.76 -2.22 7.33
CA VAL A 340 4.14 -1.10 8.16
C VAL A 340 3.72 -1.39 9.58
N ASN A 341 4.63 -1.31 10.54
CA ASN A 341 4.39 -1.74 11.93
C ASN A 341 3.79 -3.16 12.06
N GLY A 342 4.09 -4.05 11.11
CA GLY A 342 3.56 -5.41 11.06
C GLY A 342 2.15 -5.56 10.47
N VAL A 343 1.51 -4.47 10.04
CA VAL A 343 0.19 -4.44 9.38
C VAL A 343 0.36 -4.35 7.87
N GLY A 344 -0.50 -5.02 7.11
CA GLY A 344 -0.47 -4.99 5.65
C GLY A 344 -0.66 -3.56 5.12
N HIS A 345 0.17 -3.15 4.17
CA HIS A 345 0.16 -1.80 3.63
C HIS A 345 0.45 -1.77 2.13
N ALA A 346 -0.03 -0.72 1.46
CA ALA A 346 0.17 -0.50 0.04
C ALA A 346 0.54 0.96 -0.24
N TRP A 347 1.53 1.16 -1.12
CA TRP A 347 2.04 2.44 -1.58
C TRP A 347 2.49 2.33 -3.04
N ASN A 348 3.32 3.24 -3.54
CA ASN A 348 3.72 3.26 -4.95
C ASN A 348 5.23 3.32 -5.17
N LEU A 349 5.66 2.65 -6.24
CA LEU A 349 6.94 2.86 -6.90
C LEU A 349 6.67 3.72 -8.14
N VAL A 350 7.38 4.83 -8.27
CA VAL A 350 7.21 5.81 -9.34
C VAL A 350 8.52 5.96 -10.09
N TYR A 351 8.47 5.93 -11.43
CA TYR A 351 9.61 6.26 -12.29
C TYR A 351 9.47 7.71 -12.75
N ALA A 352 10.21 8.62 -12.13
CA ALA A 352 10.12 10.06 -12.38
C ALA A 352 11.49 10.58 -12.83
N ASP A 353 11.53 11.37 -13.91
CA ASP A 353 12.75 12.04 -14.39
C ASP A 353 13.97 11.10 -14.56
N GLY A 354 13.70 9.85 -14.95
CA GLY A 354 14.72 8.82 -15.19
C GLY A 354 15.13 8.01 -13.96
N GLU A 355 14.50 8.22 -12.80
CA GLU A 355 14.89 7.60 -11.53
C GLU A 355 13.67 6.94 -10.86
N TYR A 356 13.88 5.76 -10.26
CA TYR A 356 12.88 5.13 -9.41
C TYR A 356 12.85 5.78 -8.01
N THR A 357 11.64 6.00 -7.49
CA THR A 357 11.42 6.55 -6.16
C THR A 357 10.13 6.03 -5.54
N TYR A 358 10.04 6.03 -4.22
CA TYR A 358 8.82 5.61 -3.51
C TYR A 358 7.94 6.79 -3.15
N VAL A 359 6.63 6.59 -3.29
CA VAL A 359 5.59 7.55 -2.90
C VAL A 359 4.55 6.83 -2.06
N ASP A 360 4.27 7.34 -0.86
CA ASP A 360 3.16 6.88 -0.03
C ASP A 360 2.22 8.04 0.31
N THR A 361 1.10 8.08 -0.41
CA THR A 361 0.05 9.10 -0.27
C THR A 361 -0.72 8.93 1.05
N THR A 362 -0.82 7.72 1.60
CA THR A 362 -1.51 7.45 2.87
C THR A 362 -0.70 7.94 4.07
N TRP A 363 0.60 7.64 4.12
CA TRP A 363 1.48 8.20 5.16
C TRP A 363 1.77 9.70 4.99
N GLY A 364 1.50 10.22 3.79
CA GLY A 364 1.40 11.65 3.51
C GLY A 364 0.20 12.33 4.14
N ASP A 365 -0.90 11.62 4.30
CA ASP A 365 -2.12 12.16 4.88
C ASP A 365 -2.04 12.17 6.41
N SER A 366 -1.98 13.38 7.00
CA SER A 366 -1.98 13.53 8.46
C SER A 366 -3.26 13.01 9.13
N SER A 367 -4.36 12.80 8.38
CA SER A 367 -5.58 12.14 8.90
C SER A 367 -5.32 10.69 9.32
N TYR A 368 -4.44 9.97 8.60
CA TYR A 368 -4.04 8.61 8.95
C TYR A 368 -3.26 8.58 10.27
N GLN A 369 -2.35 9.53 10.50
CA GLN A 369 -1.59 9.60 11.76
C GLN A 369 -2.49 9.85 12.98
N LYS A 370 -3.58 10.61 12.80
CA LYS A 370 -4.62 10.77 13.84
C LYS A 370 -5.39 9.47 14.09
N TYR A 371 -5.66 8.71 13.03
CA TYR A 371 -6.31 7.41 13.12
C TYR A 371 -5.45 6.39 13.88
N GLU A 372 -4.18 6.24 13.49
CA GLU A 372 -3.19 5.37 14.17
C GLU A 372 -3.01 5.74 15.65
N SER A 373 -2.97 7.05 15.96
CA SER A 373 -2.76 7.54 17.34
C SER A 373 -4.03 7.54 18.21
N GLY A 374 -5.14 6.93 17.75
CA GLY A 374 -6.40 6.86 18.48
C GLY A 374 -7.00 8.23 18.82
N GLY A 375 -6.66 9.28 18.06
CA GLY A 375 -7.13 10.65 18.26
C GLY A 375 -6.61 11.37 19.52
N ALA A 376 -5.70 10.77 20.30
CA ALA A 376 -5.34 11.26 21.63
C ALA A 376 -4.09 12.14 21.70
N ASP A 377 -3.21 12.11 20.69
CA ASP A 377 -1.96 12.88 20.70
C ASP A 377 -1.72 13.55 19.35
N SER A 378 -2.37 14.69 19.11
CA SER A 378 -2.07 15.49 17.94
C SER A 378 -0.84 16.35 18.25
N GLN A 379 0.36 15.79 18.08
CA GLN A 379 1.49 16.63 17.71
C GLN A 379 1.01 17.55 16.57
N LYS A 380 1.38 18.84 16.62
CA LYS A 380 1.09 19.73 15.49
C LYS A 380 1.84 19.16 14.29
N LEU A 381 1.09 18.63 13.35
CA LEU A 381 1.58 18.06 12.11
C LEU A 381 1.08 18.93 10.96
N PRO A 382 1.91 19.16 9.93
CA PRO A 382 1.41 19.75 8.69
C PRO A 382 0.31 18.85 8.12
N LEU A 383 -0.62 19.44 7.37
CA LEU A 383 -1.72 18.70 6.74
C LEU A 383 -1.18 17.55 5.86
N ILE A 384 -0.07 17.83 5.16
CA ILE A 384 0.61 16.91 4.27
C ILE A 384 2.01 16.63 4.84
N ASN A 385 2.33 15.35 4.99
CA ASN A 385 3.64 14.88 5.41
C ASN A 385 4.48 14.47 4.20
N TYR A 386 5.37 15.35 3.75
CA TYR A 386 6.20 15.12 2.56
C TYR A 386 7.38 14.17 2.76
N THR A 387 7.54 13.57 3.95
CA THR A 387 8.58 12.56 4.19
C THR A 387 8.49 11.39 3.22
N TYR A 388 7.28 11.08 2.76
CA TYR A 388 6.97 9.95 1.90
C TYR A 388 6.68 10.36 0.45
N LEU A 389 7.07 11.57 0.04
CA LEU A 389 7.03 12.03 -1.35
C LEU A 389 8.42 11.90 -1.98
N CYS A 390 8.54 10.96 -2.91
CA CYS A 390 9.77 10.67 -3.65
C CYS A 390 10.94 10.31 -2.70
N CYS A 391 10.71 9.36 -1.82
CA CYS A 391 11.70 8.88 -0.86
C CYS A 391 12.54 7.73 -1.41
N THR A 392 13.73 7.56 -0.84
CA THR A 392 14.67 6.49 -1.19
C THR A 392 14.29 5.18 -0.50
N THR A 393 14.90 4.05 -0.90
CA THR A 393 14.81 2.79 -0.15
C THR A 393 15.27 2.98 1.29
N GLN A 394 16.35 3.72 1.50
CA GLN A 394 16.87 4.00 2.84
C GLN A 394 15.84 4.76 3.71
N ASP A 395 15.11 5.70 3.13
CA ASP A 395 14.09 6.46 3.86
C ASP A 395 12.83 5.62 4.12
N ILE A 396 12.28 4.95 3.10
CA ILE A 396 11.03 4.19 3.23
C ILE A 396 11.20 2.99 4.16
N SER A 397 12.37 2.33 4.13
CA SER A 397 12.67 1.15 4.96
C SER A 397 12.78 1.44 6.46
N LYS A 398 12.77 2.71 6.88
CA LYS A 398 12.67 3.06 8.31
C LYS A 398 11.32 2.68 8.92
N THR A 399 10.26 2.68 8.11
CA THR A 399 8.90 2.40 8.57
C THR A 399 8.22 1.27 7.79
N HIS A 400 8.65 1.01 6.55
CA HIS A 400 8.05 0.04 5.65
C HIS A 400 8.94 -1.19 5.43
N THR A 401 8.32 -2.35 5.26
CA THR A 401 8.95 -3.57 4.76
C THR A 401 8.28 -3.97 3.45
N ILE A 402 9.04 -3.99 2.36
CA ILE A 402 8.55 -4.38 1.03
C ILE A 402 8.29 -5.90 1.01
N SER A 403 7.17 -6.30 0.42
CA SER A 403 6.84 -7.70 0.17
C SER A 403 7.67 -8.26 -0.99
N GLU A 404 8.08 -9.53 -0.93
CA GLU A 404 8.83 -10.18 -2.03
C GLU A 404 7.90 -10.62 -3.20
N THR A 405 6.75 -9.99 -3.40
CA THR A 405 5.72 -10.35 -4.40
C THR A 405 6.04 -9.89 -5.81
N LEU A 406 6.66 -8.73 -5.93
CA LEU A 406 7.06 -8.13 -7.19
C LEU A 406 8.44 -7.52 -6.95
N PRO A 407 9.48 -7.89 -7.71
CA PRO A 407 10.82 -7.35 -7.50
C PRO A 407 10.82 -5.83 -7.61
N MET A 408 11.29 -5.15 -6.55
CA MET A 408 11.42 -3.70 -6.53
C MET A 408 12.88 -3.30 -6.67
N PRO A 409 13.20 -2.24 -7.44
CA PRO A 409 14.57 -1.77 -7.59
C PRO A 409 15.01 -1.05 -6.31
N ASP A 410 16.32 -0.93 -6.11
CA ASP A 410 16.85 -0.05 -5.07
C ASP A 410 16.78 1.42 -5.52
N CYS A 411 15.96 2.21 -4.83
CA CYS A 411 15.77 3.63 -5.07
C CYS A 411 16.80 4.44 -4.26
N THR A 412 17.95 4.79 -4.86
CA THR A 412 19.02 5.54 -4.15
C THR A 412 19.10 7.02 -4.52
N SER A 413 18.41 7.45 -5.57
CA SER A 413 18.53 8.82 -6.08
C SER A 413 17.76 9.82 -5.22
N MET A 414 18.44 10.91 -4.84
CA MET A 414 17.83 12.05 -4.16
C MET A 414 17.32 13.13 -5.13
N ARG A 415 17.45 12.92 -6.46
CA ARG A 415 17.11 13.90 -7.50
C ARG A 415 15.69 14.45 -7.36
N ASN A 416 14.74 13.57 -7.08
CA ASN A 416 13.32 13.91 -6.99
C ASN A 416 12.83 13.99 -5.54
N ASN A 417 13.72 13.83 -4.55
CA ASN A 417 13.31 13.89 -3.15
C ASN A 417 12.72 15.26 -2.82
N TYR A 418 11.57 15.28 -2.17
CA TYR A 418 10.85 16.52 -1.86
C TYR A 418 11.76 17.56 -1.18
N TYR A 419 12.48 17.19 -0.12
CA TYR A 419 13.29 18.16 0.62
C TYR A 419 14.45 18.72 -0.21
N VAL A 420 14.98 17.94 -1.14
CA VAL A 420 16.03 18.41 -2.07
C VAL A 420 15.43 19.37 -3.08
N ARG A 421 14.30 19.00 -3.70
CA ARG A 421 13.59 19.81 -4.70
C ARG A 421 13.08 21.13 -4.13
N GLU A 422 12.64 21.12 -2.87
CA GLU A 422 12.14 22.30 -2.17
C GLU A 422 13.24 23.11 -1.48
N GLY A 423 14.52 22.70 -1.54
CA GLY A 423 15.62 23.41 -0.86
C GLY A 423 15.49 23.43 0.66
N GLU A 424 14.95 22.35 1.22
CA GLU A 424 14.76 22.10 2.67
C GLU A 424 15.72 21.02 3.21
N TYR A 425 16.57 20.45 2.36
CA TYR A 425 17.55 19.42 2.71
C TYR A 425 18.93 20.01 3.02
N PHE A 426 19.39 19.85 4.25
CA PHE A 426 20.66 20.39 4.74
C PHE A 426 21.70 19.29 4.96
N THR A 427 22.83 19.42 4.26
CA THR A 427 24.02 18.57 4.44
C THR A 427 25.00 19.13 5.47
N GLU A 428 24.82 20.38 5.86
CA GLU A 428 25.63 21.09 6.84
C GLU A 428 24.78 22.16 7.56
N ASN A 429 25.31 22.72 8.64
CA ASN A 429 24.62 23.74 9.42
C ASN A 429 24.75 25.14 8.79
N ASP A 430 24.28 25.30 7.54
CA ASP A 430 24.28 26.56 6.80
C ASP A 430 23.13 27.48 7.27
N MET A 431 23.46 28.39 8.18
CA MET A 431 22.51 29.36 8.74
C MET A 431 22.12 30.48 7.77
N THR A 432 22.89 30.70 6.70
CA THR A 432 22.53 31.64 5.65
C THR A 432 21.46 31.04 4.74
N ALA A 433 21.65 29.79 4.30
CA ALA A 433 20.60 29.05 3.59
C ALA A 433 19.33 28.92 4.45
N LEU A 434 19.47 28.65 5.74
CA LEU A 434 18.33 28.62 6.66
C LEU A 434 17.59 29.97 6.71
N GLY A 435 18.32 31.09 6.82
CA GLY A 435 17.70 32.42 6.80
C GLY A 435 16.91 32.69 5.53
N ASN A 436 17.45 32.31 4.37
CA ASN A 436 16.75 32.42 3.09
C ASN A 436 15.49 31.54 3.05
N LEU A 437 15.54 30.34 3.65
CA LEU A 437 14.38 29.46 3.78
C LEU A 437 13.27 30.11 4.61
N PHE A 438 13.59 30.69 5.77
CA PHE A 438 12.62 31.45 6.58
C PHE A 438 12.00 32.60 5.79
N SER A 439 12.81 33.44 5.14
CA SER A 439 12.30 34.57 4.34
C SER A 439 11.37 34.11 3.20
N ARG A 440 11.71 33.00 2.53
CA ARG A 440 10.86 32.42 1.48
C ARG A 440 9.51 31.96 2.04
N ARG A 441 9.50 31.28 3.19
CA ARG A 441 8.28 30.75 3.82
C ARG A 441 7.35 31.84 4.35
N TYR A 442 7.90 32.94 4.86
CA TYR A 442 7.08 34.10 5.18
C TYR A 442 6.50 34.74 3.90
N ALA A 443 7.29 34.85 2.84
CA ALA A 443 6.86 35.47 1.59
C ALA A 443 5.76 34.69 0.85
N ASP A 444 5.79 33.35 0.90
CA ASP A 444 4.77 32.48 0.28
C ASP A 444 3.55 32.21 1.18
N GLY A 445 3.56 32.72 2.42
CA GLY A 445 2.46 32.56 3.38
C GLY A 445 2.42 31.17 4.04
N SER A 446 3.49 30.38 3.93
CA SER A 446 3.64 29.12 4.67
C SER A 446 3.50 29.36 6.17
N ASN A 447 2.94 28.37 6.86
CA ASN A 447 2.76 28.41 8.30
C ASN A 447 3.88 27.71 9.08
N ASN A 448 4.87 27.16 8.38
CA ASN A 448 6.03 26.48 8.96
C ASN A 448 7.28 26.58 8.08
N VAL A 449 8.43 26.36 8.71
CA VAL A 449 9.70 26.04 8.08
C VAL A 449 10.04 24.60 8.44
N THR A 450 10.24 23.76 7.43
CA THR A 450 10.69 22.37 7.61
C THR A 450 12.15 22.25 7.21
N ILE A 451 12.93 21.57 8.05
CA ILE A 451 14.37 21.38 7.92
C ILE A 451 14.63 19.88 7.98
N LYS A 452 15.02 19.28 6.85
CA LYS A 452 15.46 17.88 6.79
C LYS A 452 16.99 17.87 6.77
N CYS A 453 17.59 17.07 7.63
CA CYS A 453 19.05 16.96 7.70
C CYS A 453 19.53 15.61 7.13
N SER A 454 20.71 15.64 6.51
CA SER A 454 21.36 14.45 5.95
C SER A 454 21.84 13.45 7.01
N THR A 455 22.23 13.94 8.18
CA THR A 455 22.81 13.13 9.25
C THR A 455 22.34 13.61 10.62
N ARG A 456 22.44 12.72 11.61
CA ARG A 456 22.16 13.03 13.01
C ARG A 456 22.98 14.21 13.54
N ALA A 457 24.25 14.31 13.15
CA ALA A 457 25.14 15.39 13.61
C ALA A 457 24.69 16.78 13.13
N VAL A 458 24.26 16.89 11.86
CA VAL A 458 23.73 18.14 11.31
C VAL A 458 22.41 18.51 12.00
N TYR A 459 21.56 17.52 12.24
CA TYR A 459 20.29 17.67 12.94
C TYR A 459 20.46 18.17 14.38
N ASP A 460 21.29 17.49 15.17
CA ASP A 460 21.56 17.86 16.57
C ASP A 460 22.14 19.27 16.67
N GLU A 461 22.97 19.67 15.71
CA GLU A 461 23.53 21.02 15.66
C GLU A 461 22.47 22.09 15.34
N PHE A 462 21.52 21.83 14.42
CA PHE A 462 20.39 22.73 14.22
C PHE A 462 19.51 22.82 15.46
N ILE A 463 19.20 21.70 16.13
CA ILE A 463 18.44 21.69 17.39
C ILE A 463 19.16 22.53 18.45
N ARG A 464 20.46 22.30 18.64
CA ARG A 464 21.28 23.05 19.60
C ARG A 464 21.22 24.54 19.31
N ARG A 465 21.45 24.97 18.06
CA ARG A 465 21.50 26.39 17.71
C ARG A 465 20.13 27.06 17.75
N LEU A 466 19.12 26.45 17.13
CA LEU A 466 17.81 27.06 16.99
C LEU A 466 17.01 27.01 18.29
N ILE A 467 17.06 25.87 18.99
CA ILE A 467 16.22 25.63 20.17
C ILE A 467 17.02 25.91 21.45
N THR A 468 18.17 25.27 21.67
CA THR A 468 18.93 25.42 22.93
C THR A 468 19.55 26.81 23.07
N ASP A 469 20.25 27.30 22.03
CA ASP A 469 20.87 28.63 21.99
C ASP A 469 19.87 29.73 21.59
N GLN A 470 18.61 29.35 21.30
CA GLN A 470 17.52 30.27 20.98
C GLN A 470 17.78 31.17 19.76
N GLN A 471 18.63 30.74 18.82
CA GLN A 471 18.92 31.53 17.60
C GLN A 471 17.70 31.64 16.67
N VAL A 472 16.68 30.79 16.85
CA VAL A 472 15.43 30.83 16.08
C VAL A 472 14.73 32.19 16.16
N PHE A 473 14.80 32.90 17.30
CA PHE A 473 14.17 34.21 17.44
C PHE A 473 14.81 35.31 16.58
N GLY A 474 16.02 35.06 16.04
CA GLY A 474 16.62 35.93 15.02
C GLY A 474 15.94 35.83 13.66
N TYR A 475 15.15 34.78 13.42
CA TYR A 475 14.45 34.52 12.16
C TYR A 475 12.93 34.73 12.24
N MET A 476 12.34 34.75 13.44
CA MET A 476 10.90 34.92 13.62
C MET A 476 10.48 36.37 13.36
N GLU A 477 9.42 36.56 12.56
CA GLU A 477 8.80 37.87 12.36
C GLU A 477 7.80 38.20 13.50
N GLY A 478 7.73 39.47 13.88
CA GLY A 478 6.82 39.96 14.92
C GLY A 478 7.40 39.97 16.34
N SER A 479 6.56 40.27 17.33
CA SER A 479 6.94 40.37 18.75
C SER A 479 6.76 39.05 19.52
N ASN A 480 6.92 37.91 18.84
CA ASN A 480 6.66 36.60 19.43
C ASN A 480 7.85 36.17 20.31
N ASN A 481 7.57 36.02 21.61
CA ASN A 481 8.57 35.55 22.60
C ASN A 481 8.54 34.03 22.80
N THR A 482 7.79 33.31 21.97
CA THR A 482 7.62 31.85 22.05
C THR A 482 7.70 31.25 20.65
N VAL A 483 8.34 30.08 20.54
CA VAL A 483 8.41 29.29 19.31
C VAL A 483 7.72 27.95 19.53
N SER A 484 6.90 27.52 18.57
CA SER A 484 6.37 26.14 18.51
C SER A 484 7.16 25.36 17.48
N TYR A 485 7.54 24.13 17.80
CA TYR A 485 8.26 23.25 16.86
C TYR A 485 7.83 21.80 17.06
N THR A 486 8.06 20.98 16.03
CA THR A 486 7.82 19.53 16.00
C THR A 486 9.09 18.85 15.50
N THR A 487 9.45 17.70 16.08
CA THR A 487 10.64 16.93 15.70
C THR A 487 10.28 15.52 15.26
N PHE A 488 11.00 15.03 14.26
CA PHE A 488 11.03 13.62 13.88
C PHE A 488 12.48 13.14 13.91
N ASP A 489 12.91 12.71 15.10
CA ASP A 489 14.33 12.47 15.39
C ASP A 489 14.93 11.32 14.58
N GLU A 490 14.14 10.30 14.21
CA GLU A 490 14.60 9.18 13.38
C GLU A 490 14.75 9.55 11.90
N GLN A 491 13.96 10.54 11.47
CA GLN A 491 13.98 11.09 10.12
C GLN A 491 14.89 12.32 10.02
N TYR A 492 15.43 12.83 11.13
CA TYR A 492 16.25 14.06 11.17
C TYR A 492 15.51 15.28 10.62
N ILE A 493 14.23 15.43 10.99
CA ILE A 493 13.38 16.54 10.56
C ILE A 493 13.02 17.43 11.75
N LEU A 494 13.19 18.73 11.58
CA LEU A 494 12.72 19.78 12.49
C LEU A 494 11.72 20.68 11.75
N ILE A 495 10.52 20.84 12.31
CA ILE A 495 9.50 21.75 11.81
C ILE A 495 9.34 22.90 12.80
N ILE A 496 9.47 24.14 12.34
CA ILE A 496 9.28 25.35 13.13
C ILE A 496 8.02 26.06 12.64
N TRP A 497 7.06 26.30 13.53
CA TRP A 497 5.77 26.93 13.19
C TRP A 497 5.88 28.47 13.23
N LEU A 498 5.34 29.16 12.20
CA LEU A 498 5.53 30.59 11.95
C LEU A 498 4.37 31.50 12.41
N TYR A 499 3.51 31.04 13.33
CA TYR A 499 2.34 31.82 13.81
C TYR A 499 2.70 32.93 14.79
#